data_AF-A0A352JJC1-F1
#
_entry.id   AF-A0A352JJC1-F1
#
_cell.length_a   1.000
_cell.length_b   1.000
_cell.length_c   1.000
_cell.angle_alpha   90.00
_cell.angle_beta   90.00
_cell.angle_gamma   90.00
#
_symmetry.space_group_name_H-M   'P 1'
#
loop_
_entity.id
_entity.type
_entity.pdbx_description
1 polymer ?
#
loop_
_entity_poly.entity_id
_entity_poly.type
_entity_poly.pdbx_seq_one_letter_code
_entity_poly.pdbx_strand_id
1 'polypeptide(L)'
;LIEAGVVSLKIEGRLKHPEYVASVTQVYRQAIDHVVQGLEHQVSVSDRYQLEMAFSRGLYTGWLNGIDNQSLVHARFGKKRGVYLGKIIQIRDGRDKQVVLRLQAPLKAGDGVVFDAGKPSDHEEGGRVYAVESQGKVTLVTFGRRDIDLRQVRVGNHLWKTSDPELDKQLRQTYNSKKILFQRPIEIEVHGEVGQTLTAIARDGQGNVAQVDSTMPLEMANNKPLTTEQLTEQLGRLGNTHLCLRKLHNHLQGEAMLPVSELNRIRRELVEQIDKLSSSPKRWQINSHPYTDLLPKPEFSPEIAPQIIILVRNLEQLKAVLTTKISIIYCEFEDPTSYRNAVEMTRQAAHTPSIWVAPPRITKPNENYILKQVCSSKADGYLIRNYDHLEFFAEERIIADFSFNIANPLTANYFKKSFQIERLTASYDLSIHQLESLLKKCPPQWFEITIHQHMPMFHMEHCVFCAFLSEGTDYTNCGRPCEKYEVKLRDRTGAEHVLLADAGCRNTLFNGTAQTGAEFVQPFKKVGVRYFRLEFVNESPSQVLETINRYQQLLDGKISGSNLWKELKLQNQLGVTRGSLESI
;
A
#
# COMPACT_ATOMS: atom_id res chain seq x y z
N LEU A 1 18.13 3.76 6.41
CA LEU A 1 17.49 3.44 5.10
C LEU A 1 18.39 3.85 3.93
N ILE A 2 18.75 5.13 3.81
CA ILE A 2 19.65 5.61 2.74
C ILE A 2 21.01 4.89 2.78
N GLU A 3 21.62 4.78 3.96
CA GLU A 3 22.86 4.01 4.17
C GLU A 3 22.75 2.53 3.76
N ALA A 4 21.55 1.96 3.82
CA ALA A 4 21.28 0.58 3.38
C ALA A 4 21.12 0.46 1.85
N GLY A 5 21.38 1.53 1.10
CA GLY A 5 21.27 1.56 -0.37
C GLY A 5 19.88 1.89 -0.91
N VAL A 6 18.93 2.31 -0.06
CA VAL A 6 17.59 2.70 -0.52
C VAL A 6 17.66 4.04 -1.26
N VAL A 7 17.38 4.02 -2.56
CA VAL A 7 17.43 5.20 -3.45
C VAL A 7 16.07 5.82 -3.75
N SER A 8 14.98 5.20 -3.30
CA SER A 8 13.62 5.70 -3.51
C SER A 8 12.78 5.48 -2.26
N LEU A 9 12.11 6.55 -1.81
CA LEU A 9 11.16 6.51 -0.70
C LEU A 9 9.78 6.86 -1.25
N LYS A 10 8.80 6.02 -0.93
CA LYS A 10 7.40 6.20 -1.35
C LYS A 10 6.60 6.86 -0.23
N ILE A 11 5.88 7.93 -0.57
CA ILE A 11 4.83 8.51 0.27
C ILE A 11 3.51 7.86 -0.15
N GLU A 12 2.77 7.29 0.81
CA GLU A 12 1.45 6.69 0.57
C GLU A 12 0.34 7.65 1.02
N GLY A 13 -0.69 7.79 0.18
CA GLY A 13 -1.93 8.45 0.56
C GLY A 13 -2.91 8.50 -0.60
N ARG A 14 -4.04 7.79 -0.50
CA ARG A 14 -5.12 7.87 -1.49
C ARG A 14 -6.00 9.10 -1.28
N LEU A 15 -6.37 9.77 -2.39
CA LEU A 15 -7.30 10.91 -2.42
C LEU A 15 -6.91 12.04 -1.45
N LYS A 16 -5.62 12.33 -1.33
CA LYS A 16 -5.11 13.42 -0.48
C LYS A 16 -5.15 14.75 -1.21
N HIS A 17 -5.39 15.82 -0.46
CA HIS A 17 -5.38 17.18 -0.99
C HIS A 17 -3.95 17.59 -1.40
N PRO A 18 -3.78 18.52 -2.35
CA PRO A 18 -2.47 18.98 -2.80
C PRO A 18 -1.57 19.49 -1.66
N GLU A 19 -2.15 20.12 -0.64
CA GLU A 19 -1.44 20.62 0.54
C GLU A 19 -0.76 19.49 1.33
N TYR A 20 -1.41 18.31 1.41
CA TYR A 20 -0.80 17.13 2.02
C TYR A 20 0.45 16.70 1.25
N VAL A 21 0.34 16.60 -0.08
CA VAL A 21 1.45 16.18 -0.93
C VAL A 21 2.60 17.16 -0.83
N ALA A 22 2.31 18.47 -0.85
CA ALA A 22 3.32 19.52 -0.71
C ALA A 22 4.05 19.43 0.64
N SER A 23 3.31 19.37 1.75
CA SER A 23 3.86 19.31 3.11
C SER A 23 4.74 18.08 3.31
N VAL A 24 4.20 16.88 3.06
CA VAL A 24 4.96 15.64 3.29
C VAL A 24 6.18 15.56 2.37
N THR A 25 6.03 15.91 1.08
CA THR A 25 7.17 15.88 0.15
C THR A 25 8.25 16.87 0.56
N GLN A 26 7.89 18.09 0.96
CA GLN A 26 8.86 19.11 1.35
C GLN A 26 9.68 18.66 2.56
N VAL A 27 9.01 18.21 3.64
CA VAL A 27 9.68 17.78 4.87
C VAL A 27 10.63 16.60 4.60
N TYR A 28 10.15 15.57 3.89
CA TYR A 28 11.00 14.42 3.58
C TYR A 28 12.12 14.76 2.60
N ARG A 29 11.90 15.65 1.62
CA ARG A 29 12.94 16.07 0.67
C ARG A 29 14.08 16.80 1.38
N GLN A 30 13.76 17.73 2.27
CA GLN A 30 14.75 18.42 3.09
C GLN A 30 15.56 17.44 3.95
N ALA A 31 14.90 16.46 4.57
CA ALA A 31 15.58 15.43 5.34
C ALA A 31 16.56 14.60 4.48
N ILE A 32 16.14 14.19 3.28
CA ILE A 32 17.00 13.42 2.37
C ILE A 32 18.15 14.28 1.85
N ASP A 33 17.91 15.55 1.48
CA ASP A 33 18.96 16.45 0.98
C ASP A 33 20.07 16.67 2.00
N HIS A 34 19.71 16.88 3.27
CA HIS A 34 20.70 16.99 4.36
C HIS A 34 21.53 15.71 4.50
N VAL A 35 20.88 14.53 4.56
CA VAL A 35 21.58 13.26 4.68
C VAL A 35 22.52 13.02 3.49
N VAL A 36 22.10 13.36 2.26
CA VAL A 36 22.93 13.23 1.06
C VAL A 36 24.13 14.18 1.08
N GLN A 37 24.00 15.35 1.69
CA GLN A 37 25.11 16.29 1.89
C GLN A 37 26.05 15.90 3.05
N GLY A 38 25.82 14.76 3.71
CA GLY A 38 26.57 14.33 4.89
C GLY A 38 26.26 15.15 6.15
N LEU A 39 25.13 15.87 6.15
CA LEU A 39 24.66 16.65 7.29
C LEU A 39 23.67 15.81 8.12
N GLU A 40 23.81 15.87 9.44
CA GLU A 40 22.78 15.34 10.31
C GLU A 40 21.50 16.17 10.19
N HIS A 41 20.36 15.51 9.97
CA HIS A 41 19.06 16.17 9.97
C HIS A 41 18.29 15.86 11.26
N GLN A 42 18.12 16.88 12.09
CA GLN A 42 17.18 16.81 13.20
C GLN A 42 15.81 17.34 12.76
N VAL A 43 14.79 16.51 12.91
CA VAL A 43 13.40 16.89 12.59
C VAL A 43 12.98 18.04 13.51
N SER A 44 12.71 19.21 12.91
CA SER A 44 12.35 20.40 13.68
C SER A 44 10.93 20.30 14.24
N VAL A 45 10.63 21.16 15.23
CA VAL A 45 9.26 21.32 15.75
C VAL A 45 8.30 21.76 14.63
N SER A 46 8.78 22.58 13.69
CA SER A 46 8.00 23.01 12.53
C SER A 46 7.68 21.84 11.59
N ASP A 47 8.65 20.98 11.31
CA ASP A 47 8.46 19.82 10.44
C ASP A 47 7.42 18.85 11.03
N ARG A 48 7.55 18.56 12.32
CA ARG A 48 6.56 17.74 13.05
C ARG A 48 5.17 18.35 12.97
N TYR A 49 5.05 19.65 13.22
CA TYR A 49 3.79 20.36 13.15
C TYR A 49 3.16 20.29 11.75
N GLN A 50 3.95 20.50 10.69
CA GLN A 50 3.48 20.42 9.31
C GLN A 50 2.98 19.02 8.95
N LEU A 51 3.71 17.97 9.37
CA LEU A 51 3.32 16.58 9.16
C LEU A 51 2.04 16.22 9.93
N GLU A 52 1.90 16.69 11.18
CA GLU A 52 0.69 16.50 11.97
C GLU A 52 -0.52 17.18 11.31
N MET A 53 -0.34 18.39 10.78
CA MET A 53 -1.40 19.19 10.17
C MET A 53 -1.83 18.72 8.78
N ALA A 54 -0.95 18.12 7.96
CA ALA A 54 -1.25 17.70 6.59
C ALA A 54 -2.42 16.69 6.52
N PHE A 55 -2.27 15.56 7.20
CA PHE A 55 -3.31 14.58 7.53
C PHE A 55 -2.63 13.53 8.41
N SER A 56 -2.90 13.55 9.71
CA SER A 56 -2.34 12.59 10.65
C SER A 56 -3.39 12.06 11.61
N ARG A 57 -3.11 10.88 12.16
CA ARG A 57 -3.82 10.30 13.30
C ARG A 57 -2.89 10.22 14.52
N GLY A 58 -1.94 11.16 14.61
CA GLY A 58 -0.71 11.02 15.38
C GLY A 58 0.45 10.56 14.51
N LEU A 59 1.66 11.04 14.82
CA LEU A 59 2.89 10.58 14.22
C LEU A 59 3.45 9.41 15.03
N TYR A 60 3.88 8.36 14.34
CA TYR A 60 4.46 7.18 14.97
C TYR A 60 5.52 6.59 14.04
N THR A 61 6.48 5.85 14.61
CA THR A 61 7.59 5.24 13.86
C THR A 61 7.16 4.04 13.01
N GLY A 62 5.89 3.64 13.12
CA GLY A 62 5.39 2.39 12.57
C GLY A 62 6.20 1.22 13.14
N TRP A 63 6.61 0.32 12.27
CA TRP A 63 7.35 -0.89 12.62
C TRP A 63 8.88 -0.72 12.64
N LEU A 64 9.39 0.50 12.43
CA LEU A 64 10.84 0.73 12.31
C LEU A 64 11.62 0.42 13.60
N ASN A 65 10.98 0.56 14.76
CA ASN A 65 11.57 0.26 16.08
C ASN A 65 11.16 -1.13 16.60
N GLY A 66 10.54 -1.97 15.77
CA GLY A 66 9.96 -3.25 16.18
C GLY A 66 8.45 -3.21 16.34
N ILE A 67 7.88 -4.34 16.78
CA ILE A 67 6.45 -4.50 16.99
C ILE A 67 6.10 -4.00 18.39
N ASP A 68 5.23 -3.00 18.45
CA ASP A 68 4.55 -2.60 19.68
C ASP A 68 3.07 -2.36 19.39
N ASN A 69 2.27 -3.37 19.65
CA ASN A 69 0.83 -3.34 19.44
C ASN A 69 0.11 -2.35 20.37
N GLN A 70 0.72 -1.96 21.50
CA GLN A 70 0.12 -1.02 22.44
C GLN A 70 0.21 0.43 21.94
N SER A 71 1.25 0.77 21.18
CA SER A 71 1.51 2.15 20.76
C SER A 71 1.20 2.44 19.29
N LEU A 72 1.14 1.42 18.41
CA LEU A 72 0.91 1.63 16.98
C LEU A 72 -0.46 2.26 16.66
N VAL A 73 -1.55 1.69 17.19
CA VAL A 73 -2.92 2.12 16.89
C VAL A 73 -3.62 2.46 18.20
N HIS A 74 -3.76 3.75 18.47
CA HIS A 74 -4.48 4.21 19.64
C HIS A 74 -5.99 3.89 19.60
N ALA A 75 -6.54 3.56 18.42
CA ALA A 75 -7.95 3.28 18.15
C ALA A 75 -8.98 4.31 18.68
N ARG A 76 -8.52 5.49 19.10
CA ARG A 76 -9.37 6.58 19.59
C ARG A 76 -10.15 7.27 18.49
N PHE A 77 -9.70 7.20 17.24
CA PHE A 77 -10.35 7.87 16.11
C PHE A 77 -9.94 7.30 14.75
N GLY A 78 -10.90 7.28 13.81
CA GLY A 78 -10.68 6.87 12.42
C GLY A 78 -10.39 8.01 11.44
N LYS A 79 -10.56 9.27 11.86
CA LYS A 79 -10.45 10.49 11.03
C LYS A 79 -9.14 11.24 11.30
N LYS A 80 -8.83 12.25 10.48
CA LYS A 80 -7.74 13.21 10.74
C LYS A 80 -7.94 13.83 12.12
N ARG A 81 -6.87 13.88 12.91
CA ARG A 81 -6.89 14.49 14.24
C ARG A 81 -6.06 15.77 14.32
N GLY A 82 -4.96 15.85 13.57
CA GLY A 82 -4.07 17.01 13.60
C GLY A 82 -3.30 17.12 14.91
N VAL A 83 -3.10 18.33 15.41
CA VAL A 83 -2.20 18.62 16.54
C VAL A 83 -2.97 18.66 17.85
N TYR A 84 -2.44 18.03 18.90
CA TYR A 84 -3.05 18.07 20.23
C TYR A 84 -2.89 19.43 20.89
N LEU A 85 -3.99 20.03 21.37
CA LEU A 85 -3.98 21.34 22.01
C LEU A 85 -4.02 21.27 23.54
N GLY A 86 -4.64 20.24 24.11
CA GLY A 86 -4.76 20.08 25.56
C GLY A 86 -6.13 19.55 26.00
N LYS A 87 -6.32 19.43 27.33
CA LYS A 87 -7.60 19.05 27.94
C LYS A 87 -8.40 20.28 28.35
N ILE A 88 -9.72 20.23 28.17
CA ILE A 88 -10.63 21.27 28.63
C ILE A 88 -10.67 21.27 30.16
N ILE A 89 -10.40 22.42 30.77
CA ILE A 89 -10.37 22.63 32.23
C ILE A 89 -11.66 23.31 32.70
N GLN A 90 -12.23 24.20 31.87
CA GLN A 90 -13.46 24.91 32.17
C GLN A 90 -14.23 25.19 30.88
N ILE A 91 -15.56 25.20 30.98
CA ILE A 91 -16.47 25.63 29.91
C ILE A 91 -17.22 26.87 30.41
N ARG A 92 -17.33 27.90 29.56
CA ARG A 92 -18.12 29.10 29.81
C ARG A 92 -19.10 29.26 28.64
N ASP A 93 -20.35 28.89 28.88
CA ASP A 93 -21.43 28.98 27.90
C ASP A 93 -22.30 30.19 28.23
N GLY A 94 -21.77 31.39 27.94
CA GLY A 94 -22.40 32.66 28.26
C GLY A 94 -22.81 33.44 27.01
N ARG A 95 -22.60 34.77 27.03
CA ARG A 95 -22.78 35.62 25.83
C ARG A 95 -21.91 35.13 24.67
N ASP A 96 -20.70 34.69 25.00
CA ASP A 96 -19.77 34.07 24.06
C ASP A 96 -19.51 32.63 24.53
N LYS A 97 -19.32 31.73 23.56
CA LYS A 97 -19.05 30.31 23.81
C LYS A 97 -17.56 30.13 23.97
N GLN A 98 -17.12 29.79 25.18
CA GLN A 98 -15.70 29.71 25.48
C GLN A 98 -15.31 28.44 26.21
N VAL A 99 -14.09 27.98 25.95
CA VAL A 99 -13.44 26.91 26.71
C VAL A 99 -12.09 27.39 27.22
N VAL A 100 -11.69 26.87 28.37
CA VAL A 100 -10.39 27.17 29.00
C VAL A 100 -9.56 25.90 29.02
N LEU A 101 -8.32 25.99 28.56
CA LEU A 101 -7.35 24.90 28.57
C LEU A 101 -5.93 25.42 28.75
N ARG A 102 -5.00 24.53 29.06
CA ARG A 102 -3.55 24.81 28.96
C ARG A 102 -3.09 24.36 27.58
N LEU A 103 -2.74 25.31 26.71
CA LEU A 103 -2.29 24.99 25.37
C LEU A 103 -0.94 24.27 25.39
N GLN A 104 -0.84 23.18 24.62
CA GLN A 104 0.40 22.44 24.38
C GLN A 104 0.98 22.69 22.98
N ALA A 105 0.22 23.36 22.11
CA ALA A 105 0.64 23.75 20.77
C ALA A 105 0.02 25.11 20.38
N PRO A 106 0.60 25.82 19.39
CA PRO A 106 0.10 27.11 18.94
C PRO A 106 -1.34 27.04 18.40
N LEU A 107 -2.15 28.02 18.79
CA LEU A 107 -3.54 28.21 18.35
C LEU A 107 -3.78 29.70 18.08
N LYS A 108 -4.46 30.01 16.97
CA LYS A 108 -4.84 31.37 16.59
C LYS A 108 -6.29 31.44 16.09
N ALA A 109 -6.82 32.65 16.00
CA ALA A 109 -8.12 32.89 15.37
C ALA A 109 -8.12 32.39 13.91
N GLY A 110 -9.23 31.78 13.48
CA GLY A 110 -9.40 31.16 12.17
C GLY A 110 -9.01 29.67 12.11
N ASP A 111 -8.26 29.17 13.09
CA ASP A 111 -7.92 27.74 13.15
C ASP A 111 -9.18 26.87 13.34
N GLY A 112 -9.17 25.67 12.77
CA GLY A 112 -10.22 24.68 12.99
C GLY A 112 -9.85 23.74 14.12
N VAL A 113 -10.81 23.44 15.00
CA VAL A 113 -10.61 22.52 16.13
C VAL A 113 -11.76 21.52 16.25
N VAL A 114 -11.50 20.40 16.93
CA VAL A 114 -12.51 19.39 17.28
C VAL A 114 -12.34 18.97 18.74
N PHE A 115 -13.46 18.74 19.42
CA PHE A 115 -13.51 18.18 20.77
C PHE A 115 -13.58 16.65 20.69
N ASP A 116 -12.71 15.99 21.46
CA ASP A 116 -12.63 14.53 21.56
C ASP A 116 -13.03 14.09 22.97
N ALA A 117 -14.20 13.46 23.04
CA ALA A 117 -14.79 12.88 24.24
C ALA A 117 -14.33 11.43 24.51
N GLY A 118 -13.47 10.85 23.66
CA GLY A 118 -13.03 9.45 23.74
C GLY A 118 -14.04 8.44 23.21
N LYS A 119 -15.03 8.89 22.42
CA LYS A 119 -16.08 8.04 21.83
C LYS A 119 -16.12 8.22 20.30
N PRO A 120 -15.23 7.56 19.53
CA PRO A 120 -15.12 7.78 18.09
C PRO A 120 -16.35 7.40 17.26
N SER A 121 -17.27 6.61 17.81
CA SER A 121 -18.54 6.25 17.18
C SER A 121 -19.52 7.40 17.14
N ASP A 122 -19.40 8.35 18.07
CA ASP A 122 -20.36 9.41 18.29
C ASP A 122 -20.02 10.62 17.41
N HIS A 123 -20.98 11.53 17.24
CA HIS A 123 -20.71 12.82 16.61
C HIS A 123 -19.73 13.62 17.47
N GLU A 124 -18.66 14.13 16.84
CA GLU A 124 -17.67 14.99 17.49
C GLU A 124 -17.96 16.45 17.14
N GLU A 125 -18.16 17.26 18.18
CA GLU A 125 -18.36 18.69 18.02
C GLU A 125 -17.05 19.40 17.63
N GLY A 126 -17.11 20.39 16.75
CA GLY A 126 -15.93 21.14 16.31
C GLY A 126 -16.28 22.37 15.51
N GLY A 127 -15.34 23.30 15.38
CA GLY A 127 -15.61 24.58 14.72
C GLY A 127 -14.36 25.45 14.56
N ARG A 128 -14.59 26.68 14.10
CA ARG A 128 -13.54 27.69 13.92
C ARG A 128 -13.33 28.48 15.20
N VAL A 129 -12.06 28.71 15.55
CA VAL A 129 -11.67 29.57 16.66
C VAL A 129 -11.89 31.02 16.26
N TYR A 130 -12.64 31.78 17.07
CA TYR A 130 -12.91 33.19 16.85
C TYR A 130 -11.86 34.09 17.52
N ALA A 131 -11.49 33.77 18.76
CA ALA A 131 -10.46 34.49 19.50
C ALA A 131 -9.69 33.56 20.45
N VAL A 132 -8.44 33.92 20.74
CA VAL A 132 -7.54 33.20 21.65
C VAL A 132 -6.92 34.22 22.60
N GLU A 133 -7.20 34.11 23.89
CA GLU A 133 -6.72 35.04 24.91
C GLU A 133 -5.93 34.28 25.98
N SER A 134 -4.65 34.64 26.16
CA SER A 134 -3.84 34.02 27.22
C SER A 134 -4.05 34.72 28.56
N GLN A 135 -4.42 33.95 29.58
CA GLN A 135 -4.63 34.41 30.95
C GLN A 135 -3.67 33.62 31.88
N GLY A 136 -2.44 34.09 31.98
CA GLY A 136 -1.38 33.40 32.73
C GLY A 136 -1.02 32.05 32.11
N LYS A 137 -1.21 30.95 32.85
CA LYS A 137 -0.90 29.59 32.37
C LYS A 137 -2.02 28.94 31.57
N VAL A 138 -3.20 29.57 31.50
CA VAL A 138 -4.36 29.05 30.77
C VAL A 138 -4.70 29.96 29.60
N THR A 139 -5.39 29.40 28.63
CA THR A 139 -5.85 30.10 27.44
C THR A 139 -7.36 29.97 27.34
N LEU A 140 -8.02 31.10 27.12
CA LEU A 140 -9.44 31.20 26.82
C LEU A 140 -9.61 31.17 25.31
N VAL A 141 -10.35 30.17 24.81
CA VAL A 141 -10.63 29.99 23.38
C VAL A 141 -12.10 30.26 23.15
N THR A 142 -12.39 31.25 22.31
CA THR A 142 -13.74 31.72 22.01
C THR A 142 -14.21 31.21 20.66
N PHE A 143 -15.48 30.82 20.57
CA PHE A 143 -16.12 30.30 19.37
C PHE A 143 -17.32 31.15 18.96
N GLY A 144 -17.70 31.09 17.68
CA GLY A 144 -18.93 31.71 17.19
C GLY A 144 -20.17 31.08 17.85
N ARG A 145 -21.17 31.91 18.15
CA ARG A 145 -22.36 31.50 18.92
C ARG A 145 -23.14 30.34 18.29
N ARG A 146 -23.12 30.24 16.97
CA ARG A 146 -23.84 29.21 16.19
C ARG A 146 -22.92 28.10 15.68
N ASP A 147 -21.62 28.22 15.92
CA ASP A 147 -20.63 27.36 15.27
C ASP A 147 -20.35 26.09 16.06
N ILE A 148 -20.60 26.10 17.39
CA ILE A 148 -20.32 24.99 18.30
C ILE A 148 -21.43 24.86 19.34
N ASP A 149 -21.89 23.65 19.63
CA ASP A 149 -22.76 23.33 20.77
C ASP A 149 -21.97 22.82 21.99
N LEU A 150 -21.64 23.73 22.91
CA LEU A 150 -20.88 23.42 24.12
C LEU A 150 -21.61 22.48 25.09
N ARG A 151 -22.92 22.25 24.94
CA ARG A 151 -23.67 21.28 25.75
C ARG A 151 -23.21 19.83 25.50
N GLN A 152 -22.59 19.58 24.35
CA GLN A 152 -22.02 18.28 24.01
C GLN A 152 -20.58 18.10 24.51
N VAL A 153 -19.96 19.18 25.02
CA VAL A 153 -18.57 19.19 25.48
C VAL A 153 -18.53 19.09 27.01
N ARG A 154 -17.55 18.35 27.54
CA ARG A 154 -17.33 18.21 28.99
C ARG A 154 -15.91 18.61 29.39
N VAL A 155 -15.77 19.07 30.63
CA VAL A 155 -14.45 19.21 31.27
C VAL A 155 -13.73 17.86 31.22
N GLY A 156 -12.45 17.89 30.86
CA GLY A 156 -11.62 16.70 30.63
C GLY A 156 -11.60 16.20 29.18
N ASN A 157 -12.49 16.68 28.29
CA ASN A 157 -12.39 16.39 26.86
C ASN A 157 -11.08 16.94 26.28
N HIS A 158 -10.57 16.29 25.23
CA HIS A 158 -9.36 16.69 24.54
C HIS A 158 -9.72 17.66 23.42
N LEU A 159 -8.90 18.68 23.19
CA LEU A 159 -9.03 19.59 22.05
C LEU A 159 -7.90 19.35 21.05
N TRP A 160 -8.26 19.30 19.77
CA TRP A 160 -7.31 19.05 18.69
C TRP A 160 -7.45 20.10 17.60
N LYS A 161 -6.33 20.58 17.05
CA LYS A 161 -6.28 21.49 15.90
C LYS A 161 -6.30 20.68 14.61
N THR A 162 -7.36 20.83 13.82
CA THR A 162 -7.61 20.05 12.60
C THR A 162 -7.36 20.82 11.30
N SER A 163 -7.29 22.15 11.36
CA SER A 163 -7.03 23.01 10.20
C SER A 163 -6.27 24.28 10.60
N ASP A 164 -5.30 24.67 9.77
CA ASP A 164 -4.57 25.95 9.84
C ASP A 164 -4.60 26.60 8.43
N PRO A 165 -5.55 27.52 8.17
CA PRO A 165 -5.70 28.13 6.86
C PRO A 165 -4.47 28.92 6.38
N GLU A 166 -3.63 29.40 7.29
CA GLU A 166 -2.41 30.13 6.94
C GLU A 166 -1.34 29.16 6.43
N LEU A 167 -1.15 28.03 7.12
CA LEU A 167 -0.28 26.97 6.63
C LEU A 167 -0.75 26.44 5.28
N ASP A 168 -2.05 26.21 5.11
CA ASP A 168 -2.63 25.78 3.84
C ASP A 168 -2.34 26.80 2.72
N LYS A 169 -2.43 28.10 3.02
CA LYS A 169 -2.09 29.17 2.09
C LYS A 169 -0.60 29.18 1.73
N GLN A 170 0.29 29.00 2.71
CA GLN A 170 1.74 28.92 2.49
C GLN A 170 2.09 27.72 1.61
N LEU A 171 1.52 26.54 1.89
CA LEU A 171 1.71 25.33 1.09
C LEU A 171 1.18 25.53 -0.34
N ARG A 172 0.01 26.14 -0.52
CA ARG A 172 -0.53 26.47 -1.85
C ARG A 172 0.41 27.33 -2.69
N GLN A 173 1.12 28.25 -2.07
CA GLN A 173 2.08 29.10 -2.79
C GLN A 173 3.27 28.31 -3.35
N THR A 174 3.60 27.14 -2.79
CA THR A 174 4.71 26.31 -3.27
C THR A 174 4.46 25.69 -4.65
N TYR A 175 3.20 25.41 -5.01
CA TYR A 175 2.86 24.77 -6.28
C TYR A 175 1.97 25.60 -7.22
N ASN A 176 1.34 26.67 -6.72
CA ASN A 176 0.61 27.61 -7.58
C ASN A 176 1.50 28.75 -8.10
N SER A 177 2.71 28.92 -7.53
CA SER A 177 3.63 29.94 -7.99
C SER A 177 4.27 29.55 -9.32
N LYS A 178 4.38 30.53 -10.24
CA LYS A 178 5.21 30.39 -11.45
C LYS A 178 6.71 30.47 -11.15
N LYS A 179 7.10 30.69 -9.89
CA LYS A 179 8.50 30.72 -9.47
C LYS A 179 9.10 29.33 -9.63
N ILE A 180 10.17 29.26 -10.41
CA ILE A 180 10.99 28.05 -10.53
C ILE A 180 11.70 27.83 -9.20
N LEU A 181 11.31 26.77 -8.49
CA LEU A 181 11.88 26.43 -7.17
C LEU A 181 13.12 25.54 -7.28
N PHE A 182 13.26 24.81 -8.37
CA PHE A 182 14.38 23.91 -8.60
C PHE A 182 14.96 24.16 -9.99
N GLN A 183 16.28 24.38 -10.04
CA GLN A 183 17.02 24.55 -11.27
C GLN A 183 17.95 23.36 -11.47
N ARG A 184 18.02 22.87 -12.72
CA ARG A 184 18.85 21.75 -13.14
C ARG A 184 20.19 22.28 -13.65
N PRO A 185 21.31 21.75 -13.15
CA PRO A 185 22.60 22.25 -13.56
C PRO A 185 22.96 21.75 -14.96
N ILE A 186 23.32 22.67 -15.87
CA ILE A 186 23.85 22.36 -17.21
C ILE A 186 25.31 22.78 -17.33
N GLU A 187 26.03 22.13 -18.23
CA GLU A 187 27.38 22.52 -18.63
C GLU A 187 27.33 23.06 -20.06
N ILE A 188 28.06 24.14 -20.33
CA ILE A 188 28.13 24.76 -21.66
C ILE A 188 29.57 24.73 -22.16
N GLU A 189 29.78 24.27 -23.39
CA GLU A 189 31.04 24.38 -24.11
C GLU A 189 30.89 25.37 -25.26
N VAL A 190 31.91 26.19 -25.50
CA VAL A 190 31.93 27.18 -26.58
C VAL A 190 33.19 26.97 -27.41
N HIS A 191 33.04 26.84 -28.72
CA HIS A 191 34.11 26.57 -29.69
C HIS A 191 34.06 27.57 -30.85
N GLY A 192 35.20 27.88 -31.47
CA GLY A 192 35.28 28.75 -32.65
C GLY A 192 36.60 29.50 -32.77
N GLU A 193 36.90 29.97 -33.98
CA GLU A 193 38.07 30.80 -34.28
C GLU A 193 37.65 32.06 -35.05
N VAL A 194 38.48 33.09 -35.05
CA VAL A 194 38.22 34.33 -35.82
C VAL A 194 38.02 34.00 -37.30
N GLY A 195 36.92 34.49 -37.88
CA GLY A 195 36.49 34.20 -39.24
C GLY A 195 35.52 33.02 -39.37
N GLN A 196 35.36 32.19 -38.33
CA GLN A 196 34.39 31.10 -38.28
C GLN A 196 33.22 31.40 -37.33
N THR A 197 32.13 30.64 -37.44
CA THR A 197 31.01 30.74 -36.49
C THR A 197 31.39 30.20 -35.12
N LEU A 198 30.79 30.75 -34.07
CA LEU A 198 30.87 30.21 -32.72
C LEU A 198 29.85 29.07 -32.58
N THR A 199 30.29 27.91 -32.11
CA THR A 199 29.44 26.78 -31.76
C THR A 199 29.33 26.69 -30.25
N ALA A 200 28.10 26.75 -29.72
CA ALA A 200 27.81 26.53 -28.31
C ALA A 200 27.07 25.19 -28.12
N ILE A 201 27.54 24.38 -27.17
CA ILE A 201 26.98 23.06 -26.86
C ILE A 201 26.57 23.07 -25.39
N ALA A 202 25.30 22.80 -25.10
CA ALA A 202 24.80 22.63 -23.74
C ALA A 202 24.51 21.16 -23.45
N ARG A 203 24.94 20.66 -22.29
CA ARG A 203 24.70 19.30 -21.83
C ARG A 203 24.02 19.32 -20.47
N ASP A 204 23.00 18.50 -20.29
CA ASP A 204 22.38 18.27 -18.98
C ASP A 204 22.90 16.99 -18.30
N GLY A 205 22.55 16.79 -17.03
CA GLY A 205 22.90 15.58 -16.28
C GLY A 205 22.08 14.32 -16.66
N GLN A 206 21.21 14.39 -17.67
CA GLN A 206 20.32 13.30 -18.10
C GLN A 206 20.66 12.78 -19.50
N GLY A 207 21.73 13.29 -20.12
CA GLY A 207 22.20 12.89 -21.44
C GLY A 207 21.59 13.70 -22.60
N ASN A 208 20.84 14.77 -22.31
CA ASN A 208 20.37 15.70 -23.34
C ASN A 208 21.50 16.63 -23.78
N VAL A 209 21.61 16.85 -25.08
CA VAL A 209 22.62 17.71 -25.69
C VAL A 209 21.94 18.63 -26.69
N ALA A 210 22.14 19.94 -26.55
CA ALA A 210 21.72 20.96 -27.50
C ALA A 210 22.95 21.63 -28.11
N GLN A 211 22.88 21.95 -29.40
CA GLN A 211 23.95 22.64 -30.12
C GLN A 211 23.34 23.79 -30.92
N VAL A 212 23.97 24.96 -30.83
CA VAL A 212 23.57 26.15 -31.56
C VAL A 212 24.82 26.86 -32.07
N ASP A 213 24.84 27.14 -33.37
CA ASP A 213 25.89 27.93 -34.01
C ASP A 213 25.46 29.41 -34.11
N SER A 214 26.43 30.32 -34.10
CA SER A 214 26.19 31.72 -34.42
C SER A 214 25.79 31.89 -35.89
N THR A 215 24.94 32.88 -36.16
CA THR A 215 24.50 33.26 -37.51
C THR A 215 25.53 34.12 -38.25
N MET A 216 26.58 34.55 -37.55
CA MET A 216 27.65 35.39 -38.05
C MET A 216 29.00 34.86 -37.56
N PRO A 217 30.08 35.08 -38.33
CA PRO A 217 31.42 34.68 -37.90
C PRO A 217 31.90 35.51 -36.70
N LEU A 218 32.84 34.94 -35.97
CA LEU A 218 33.61 35.62 -34.94
C LEU A 218 34.54 36.64 -35.59
N GLU A 219 34.46 37.87 -35.12
CA GLU A 219 35.33 38.96 -35.59
C GLU A 219 36.54 39.11 -34.68
N MET A 220 37.63 39.69 -35.19
CA MET A 220 38.78 40.04 -34.36
C MET A 220 38.40 41.22 -33.44
N ALA A 221 38.65 41.07 -32.15
CA ALA A 221 38.30 42.08 -31.16
C ALA A 221 39.26 43.27 -31.23
N ASN A 222 38.71 44.48 -31.42
CA ASN A 222 39.53 45.70 -31.45
C ASN A 222 39.86 46.27 -30.05
N ASN A 223 39.12 45.87 -29.00
CA ASN A 223 39.29 46.41 -27.64
C ASN A 223 38.87 45.44 -26.52
N LYS A 224 37.89 44.56 -26.75
CA LYS A 224 37.35 43.64 -25.72
C LYS A 224 37.05 42.27 -26.32
N PRO A 225 37.97 41.30 -26.23
CA PRO A 225 37.70 39.93 -26.66
C PRO A 225 36.71 39.23 -25.72
N LEU A 226 36.04 38.19 -26.24
CA LEU A 226 35.16 37.32 -25.48
C LEU A 226 35.95 36.46 -24.51
N THR A 227 36.04 36.91 -23.26
CA THR A 227 36.68 36.15 -22.19
C THR A 227 35.75 35.06 -21.65
N THR A 228 36.33 34.08 -20.96
CA THR A 228 35.57 33.01 -20.28
C THR A 228 34.58 33.60 -19.27
N GLU A 229 34.93 34.68 -18.58
CA GLU A 229 34.08 35.38 -17.62
C GLU A 229 32.88 36.02 -18.32
N GLN A 230 33.10 36.68 -19.46
CA GLN A 230 32.03 37.30 -20.25
C GLN A 230 31.07 36.25 -20.81
N LEU A 231 31.59 35.13 -21.33
CA LEU A 231 30.76 34.02 -21.80
C LEU A 231 29.95 33.40 -20.66
N THR A 232 30.58 33.19 -19.50
CA THR A 232 29.92 32.67 -18.29
C THR A 232 28.80 33.60 -17.84
N GLU A 233 29.03 34.91 -17.83
CA GLU A 233 28.02 35.89 -17.46
C GLU A 233 26.86 35.94 -18.47
N GLN A 234 27.14 35.95 -19.77
CA GLN A 234 26.10 36.07 -20.79
C GLN A 234 25.28 34.79 -20.96
N LEU A 235 25.95 33.64 -21.09
CA LEU A 235 25.28 32.35 -21.30
C LEU A 235 24.70 31.80 -19.99
N GLY A 236 25.22 32.21 -18.83
CA GLY A 236 24.73 31.83 -17.50
C GLY A 236 23.48 32.58 -17.03
N ARG A 237 22.96 33.57 -17.78
CA ARG A 237 21.71 34.29 -17.48
C ARG A 237 20.47 33.41 -17.71
N LEU A 238 20.31 32.39 -16.88
CA LEU A 238 19.29 31.34 -16.96
C LEU A 238 18.19 31.47 -15.89
N GLY A 239 18.16 32.56 -15.12
CA GLY A 239 17.30 32.72 -13.93
C GLY A 239 15.79 32.57 -14.13
N ASN A 240 15.29 32.78 -15.36
CA ASN A 240 13.87 32.59 -15.71
C ASN A 240 13.56 31.18 -16.26
N THR A 241 14.53 30.27 -16.18
CA THR A 241 14.45 28.91 -16.71
C THR A 241 14.66 27.91 -15.58
N HIS A 242 14.24 26.67 -15.82
CA HIS A 242 14.49 25.57 -14.89
C HIS A 242 15.95 25.08 -14.94
N LEU A 243 16.87 25.84 -15.54
CA LEU A 243 18.28 25.50 -15.71
C LEU A 243 19.16 26.49 -14.92
N CYS A 244 20.31 26.02 -14.45
CA CYS A 244 21.38 26.86 -13.90
C CYS A 244 22.72 26.44 -14.51
N LEU A 245 23.63 27.40 -14.69
CA LEU A 245 24.95 27.11 -15.24
C LEU A 245 25.83 26.52 -14.14
N ARG A 246 26.28 25.28 -14.35
CA ARG A 246 27.24 24.60 -13.47
C ARG A 246 28.66 25.00 -13.81
N LYS A 247 28.99 24.95 -15.10
CA LYS A 247 30.33 25.18 -15.62
C LYS A 247 30.26 25.60 -17.08
N LEU A 248 31.17 26.50 -17.47
CA LEU A 248 31.41 26.85 -18.86
C LEU A 248 32.84 26.50 -19.25
N HIS A 249 32.98 25.85 -20.41
CA HIS A 249 34.25 25.52 -21.04
C HIS A 249 34.44 26.40 -22.27
N ASN A 250 35.49 27.22 -22.27
CA ASN A 250 35.81 28.11 -23.37
C ASN A 250 36.97 27.53 -24.20
N HIS A 251 36.69 27.24 -25.46
CA HIS A 251 37.63 26.73 -26.46
C HIS A 251 37.74 27.68 -27.66
N LEU A 252 37.43 28.97 -27.48
CA LEU A 252 37.65 29.98 -28.52
C LEU A 252 39.15 30.20 -28.78
N GLN A 253 39.52 30.32 -30.04
CA GLN A 253 40.88 30.62 -30.48
C GLN A 253 41.04 32.07 -30.91
N GLY A 254 42.07 32.73 -30.37
CA GLY A 254 42.38 34.13 -30.65
C GLY A 254 41.49 35.13 -29.89
N GLU A 255 41.73 36.41 -30.12
CA GLU A 255 40.96 37.52 -29.53
C GLU A 255 39.67 37.73 -30.34
N ALA A 256 38.71 36.81 -30.18
CA ALA A 256 37.45 36.83 -30.91
C ALA A 256 36.38 37.71 -30.24
N MET A 257 35.48 38.28 -31.03
CA MET A 257 34.33 39.06 -30.60
C MET A 257 33.05 38.56 -31.29
N LEU A 258 31.95 38.55 -30.53
CA LEU A 258 30.60 38.32 -31.04
C LEU A 258 29.63 39.31 -30.38
N PRO A 259 28.67 39.88 -31.10
CA PRO A 259 27.66 40.77 -30.50
C PRO A 259 26.89 40.09 -29.36
N VAL A 260 26.63 40.85 -28.29
CA VAL A 260 25.87 40.37 -27.12
C VAL A 260 24.44 39.96 -27.50
N SER A 261 23.85 40.59 -28.50
CA SER A 261 22.55 40.19 -29.07
C SER A 261 22.58 38.75 -29.59
N GLU A 262 23.69 38.34 -30.20
CA GLU A 262 23.87 37.02 -30.76
C GLU A 262 24.12 35.97 -29.68
N LEU A 263 24.93 36.28 -28.66
CA LEU A 263 25.06 35.43 -27.47
C LEU A 263 23.71 35.21 -26.76
N ASN A 264 22.86 36.25 -26.72
CA ASN A 264 21.51 36.14 -26.18
C ASN A 264 20.57 35.29 -27.05
N ARG A 265 20.73 35.29 -28.37
CA ARG A 265 20.01 34.38 -29.28
C ARG A 265 20.44 32.95 -29.02
N ILE A 266 21.75 32.68 -29.06
CA ILE A 266 22.34 31.36 -28.81
C ILE A 266 21.87 30.78 -27.48
N ARG A 267 21.95 31.56 -26.39
CA ARG A 267 21.46 31.15 -25.07
C ARG A 267 19.99 30.74 -25.10
N ARG A 268 19.12 31.55 -25.73
CA ARG A 268 17.68 31.27 -25.80
C ARG A 268 17.40 29.97 -26.57
N GLU A 269 18.09 29.77 -27.69
CA GLU A 269 17.92 28.56 -28.51
C GLU A 269 18.48 27.31 -27.82
N LEU A 270 19.61 27.41 -27.10
CA LEU A 270 20.12 26.29 -26.30
C LEU A 270 19.12 25.87 -25.23
N VAL A 271 18.55 26.84 -24.50
CA VAL A 271 17.50 26.58 -23.49
C VAL A 271 16.29 25.92 -24.15
N GLU A 272 15.78 26.47 -25.26
CA GLU A 272 14.61 25.94 -25.95
C GLU A 272 14.82 24.49 -26.43
N GLN A 273 16.00 24.18 -26.98
CA GLN A 273 16.36 22.84 -27.40
C GLN A 273 16.45 21.87 -26.21
N ILE A 274 17.13 22.25 -25.11
CA ILE A 274 17.21 21.42 -23.90
C ILE A 274 15.82 21.18 -23.30
N ASP A 275 14.96 22.20 -23.25
CA ASP A 275 13.60 22.10 -22.73
C ASP A 275 12.75 21.13 -23.57
N LYS A 276 12.89 21.19 -24.91
CA LYS A 276 12.22 20.28 -25.85
C LYS A 276 12.69 18.83 -25.69
N LEU A 277 14.00 18.62 -25.54
CA LEU A 277 14.57 17.29 -25.31
C LEU A 277 14.10 16.73 -23.96
N SER A 278 14.15 17.55 -22.91
CA SER A 278 13.74 17.19 -21.55
C SER A 278 12.25 16.88 -21.42
N SER A 279 11.41 17.51 -22.25
CA SER A 279 9.95 17.30 -22.27
C SER A 279 9.54 16.11 -23.14
N SER A 280 10.45 15.59 -23.96
CA SER A 280 10.16 14.45 -24.83
C SER A 280 10.11 13.15 -24.01
N PRO A 281 9.04 12.35 -24.11
CA PRO A 281 8.98 11.08 -23.42
C PRO A 281 10.10 10.16 -23.90
N LYS A 282 10.75 9.47 -22.97
CA LYS A 282 11.76 8.45 -23.30
C LYS A 282 11.11 7.42 -24.23
N ARG A 283 11.69 7.22 -25.41
CA ARG A 283 11.23 6.20 -26.36
C ARG A 283 11.74 4.84 -25.87
N TRP A 284 10.81 3.97 -25.50
CA TRP A 284 11.13 2.59 -25.17
C TRP A 284 11.31 1.80 -26.47
N GLN A 285 12.40 1.06 -26.60
CA GLN A 285 12.51 0.05 -27.66
C GLN A 285 11.67 -1.16 -27.24
N ILE A 286 10.63 -1.47 -28.02
CA ILE A 286 9.83 -2.66 -27.79
C ILE A 286 10.60 -3.83 -28.40
N ASN A 287 10.86 -4.87 -27.61
CA ASN A 287 11.47 -6.10 -28.11
C ASN A 287 10.59 -6.73 -29.20
N SER A 288 11.22 -7.27 -30.24
CA SER A 288 10.53 -7.93 -31.36
C SER A 288 9.93 -9.30 -31.00
N HIS A 289 10.31 -9.88 -29.85
CA HIS A 289 9.77 -11.15 -29.39
C HIS A 289 8.31 -10.99 -28.93
N PRO A 290 7.37 -11.74 -29.51
CA PRO A 290 5.98 -11.63 -29.12
C PRO A 290 5.77 -12.26 -27.73
N TYR A 291 5.00 -11.58 -26.88
CA TYR A 291 4.68 -12.09 -25.54
C TYR A 291 3.95 -13.45 -25.57
N THR A 292 3.39 -13.84 -26.73
CA THR A 292 2.72 -15.12 -26.94
C THR A 292 3.64 -16.31 -26.70
N ASP A 293 4.95 -16.14 -26.93
CA ASP A 293 5.94 -17.19 -26.71
C ASP A 293 6.13 -17.50 -25.21
N LEU A 294 5.75 -16.56 -24.35
CA LEU A 294 5.78 -16.70 -22.89
C LEU A 294 4.49 -17.32 -22.33
N LEU A 295 3.46 -17.52 -23.16
CA LEU A 295 2.20 -18.14 -22.73
C LEU A 295 2.33 -19.67 -22.68
N PRO A 296 1.65 -20.33 -21.72
CA PRO A 296 1.57 -21.77 -21.72
C PRO A 296 0.63 -22.23 -22.84
N LYS A 297 0.83 -23.47 -23.34
CA LYS A 297 -0.12 -24.09 -24.26
C LYS A 297 -1.30 -24.63 -23.45
N PRO A 298 -2.55 -24.36 -23.83
CA PRO A 298 -3.70 -24.95 -23.17
C PRO A 298 -3.76 -26.44 -23.52
N GLU A 299 -3.48 -27.29 -22.55
CA GLU A 299 -3.62 -28.75 -22.67
C GLU A 299 -4.64 -29.23 -21.66
N PHE A 300 -5.72 -29.83 -22.15
CA PHE A 300 -6.80 -30.34 -21.33
C PHE A 300 -6.58 -31.83 -21.06
N SER A 301 -6.56 -32.22 -19.78
CA SER A 301 -6.62 -33.63 -19.38
C SER A 301 -8.00 -33.96 -18.81
N PRO A 302 -8.85 -34.72 -19.53
CA PRO A 302 -10.20 -35.07 -19.08
C PRO A 302 -10.24 -36.06 -17.91
N GLU A 303 -9.12 -36.72 -17.60
CA GLU A 303 -9.10 -37.99 -16.85
C GLU A 303 -9.41 -37.84 -15.36
N ILE A 304 -9.28 -36.63 -14.82
CA ILE A 304 -9.53 -36.36 -13.40
C ILE A 304 -11.01 -36.02 -13.21
N ALA A 305 -11.70 -36.76 -12.34
CA ALA A 305 -13.05 -36.43 -11.92
C ALA A 305 -13.06 -35.12 -11.10
N PRO A 306 -14.10 -34.28 -11.18
CA PRO A 306 -14.21 -33.10 -10.32
C PRO A 306 -14.20 -33.47 -8.83
N GLN A 307 -13.41 -32.75 -8.03
CA GLN A 307 -13.21 -32.97 -6.61
C GLN A 307 -13.45 -31.69 -5.81
N ILE A 308 -13.93 -31.86 -4.58
CA ILE A 308 -13.99 -30.80 -3.57
C ILE A 308 -12.77 -30.93 -2.66
N ILE A 309 -12.11 -29.80 -2.44
CA ILE A 309 -11.08 -29.61 -1.44
C ILE A 309 -11.69 -28.81 -0.28
N ILE A 310 -11.46 -29.24 0.95
CA ILE A 310 -11.97 -28.54 2.14
C ILE A 310 -10.83 -27.92 2.92
N LEU A 311 -10.88 -26.61 3.15
CA LEU A 311 -9.99 -25.91 4.06
C LEU A 311 -10.70 -25.68 5.41
N VAL A 312 -10.09 -26.18 6.48
CA VAL A 312 -10.54 -26.04 7.86
C VAL A 312 -9.55 -25.23 8.69
N ARG A 313 -10.05 -24.52 9.71
CA ARG A 313 -9.25 -23.64 10.59
C ARG A 313 -9.23 -24.07 12.05
N ASN A 314 -9.93 -25.14 12.41
CA ASN A 314 -9.84 -25.74 13.74
C ASN A 314 -10.05 -27.27 13.69
N LEU A 315 -9.71 -27.93 14.80
CA LEU A 315 -9.79 -29.38 14.93
C LEU A 315 -11.23 -29.92 14.91
N GLU A 316 -12.23 -29.16 15.38
CA GLU A 316 -13.63 -29.59 15.36
C GLU A 316 -14.18 -29.65 13.94
N GLN A 317 -13.82 -28.67 13.11
CA GLN A 317 -14.11 -28.71 11.66
C GLN A 317 -13.40 -29.90 11.00
N LEU A 318 -12.12 -30.15 11.31
CA LEU A 318 -11.39 -31.31 10.78
C LEU A 318 -12.12 -32.62 11.13
N LYS A 319 -12.49 -32.82 12.40
CA LYS A 319 -13.25 -34.01 12.84
C LYS A 319 -14.53 -34.19 12.03
N ALA A 320 -15.27 -33.10 11.78
CA ALA A 320 -16.48 -33.14 10.97
C ALA A 320 -16.16 -33.62 9.54
N VAL A 321 -15.18 -33.01 8.88
CA VAL A 321 -14.80 -33.38 7.50
C VAL A 321 -14.34 -34.82 7.38
N LEU A 322 -13.62 -35.35 8.38
CA LEU A 322 -13.16 -36.75 8.40
C LEU A 322 -14.31 -37.78 8.45
N THR A 323 -15.55 -37.37 8.76
CA THR A 323 -16.74 -38.24 8.66
C THR A 323 -17.29 -38.36 7.24
N THR A 324 -16.74 -37.59 6.29
CA THR A 324 -17.19 -37.53 4.89
C THR A 324 -16.25 -38.32 3.97
N LYS A 325 -16.59 -38.39 2.67
CA LYS A 325 -15.76 -38.99 1.61
C LYS A 325 -14.84 -37.98 0.90
N ILE A 326 -14.58 -36.83 1.51
CA ILE A 326 -13.64 -35.84 0.95
C ILE A 326 -12.24 -36.43 0.94
N SER A 327 -11.54 -36.30 -0.18
CA SER A 327 -10.21 -36.92 -0.38
C SER A 327 -9.03 -35.97 -0.15
N ILE A 328 -9.25 -34.65 -0.12
CA ILE A 328 -8.21 -33.64 0.06
C ILE A 328 -8.67 -32.61 1.09
N ILE A 329 -7.90 -32.45 2.16
CA ILE A 329 -8.18 -31.52 3.26
C ILE A 329 -6.97 -30.60 3.46
N TYR A 330 -7.22 -29.30 3.51
CA TYR A 330 -6.25 -28.28 3.87
C TYR A 330 -6.51 -27.82 5.30
N CYS A 331 -5.46 -27.70 6.11
CA CYS A 331 -5.55 -27.16 7.47
C CYS A 331 -4.78 -25.85 7.56
N GLU A 332 -5.45 -24.80 8.04
CA GLU A 332 -4.87 -23.50 8.35
C GLU A 332 -5.15 -23.15 9.81
N PHE A 333 -4.25 -23.53 10.71
CA PHE A 333 -4.42 -23.31 12.14
C PHE A 333 -3.63 -22.12 12.64
N GLU A 334 -4.20 -21.42 13.62
CA GLU A 334 -3.55 -20.32 14.35
C GLU A 334 -2.29 -20.81 15.09
N ASP A 335 -2.40 -21.98 15.73
CA ASP A 335 -1.30 -22.66 16.42
C ASP A 335 -0.71 -23.80 15.58
N PRO A 336 0.52 -23.67 15.07
CA PRO A 336 1.17 -24.69 14.28
C PRO A 336 1.49 -25.98 15.06
N THR A 337 1.45 -25.98 16.41
CA THR A 337 1.68 -27.23 17.17
C THR A 337 0.55 -28.23 16.93
N SER A 338 -0.64 -27.73 16.62
CA SER A 338 -1.84 -28.54 16.35
C SER A 338 -1.76 -29.32 15.02
N TYR A 339 -0.83 -29.00 14.12
CA TYR A 339 -0.71 -29.70 12.83
C TYR A 339 -0.33 -31.17 12.98
N ARG A 340 0.54 -31.52 13.94
CA ARG A 340 0.91 -32.93 14.16
C ARG A 340 -0.30 -33.77 14.57
N ASN A 341 -1.11 -33.23 15.48
CA ASN A 341 -2.35 -33.87 15.91
C ASN A 341 -3.33 -34.04 14.73
N ALA A 342 -3.51 -33.01 13.90
CA ALA A 342 -4.37 -33.12 12.71
C ALA A 342 -3.90 -34.18 11.71
N VAL A 343 -2.59 -34.29 11.48
CA VAL A 343 -2.01 -35.34 10.62
C VAL A 343 -2.27 -36.73 11.22
N GLU A 344 -2.05 -36.92 12.53
CA GLU A 344 -2.32 -38.18 13.21
C GLU A 344 -3.80 -38.57 13.16
N MET A 345 -4.70 -37.64 13.47
CA MET A 345 -6.15 -37.83 13.38
C MET A 345 -6.59 -38.23 11.97
N THR A 346 -6.02 -37.59 10.94
CA THR A 346 -6.37 -37.89 9.54
C THR A 346 -5.89 -39.26 9.11
N ARG A 347 -4.69 -39.68 9.54
CA ARG A 347 -4.14 -41.02 9.28
C ARG A 347 -4.92 -42.15 9.96
N GLN A 348 -5.58 -41.85 11.09
CA GLN A 348 -6.42 -42.80 11.81
C GLN A 348 -7.88 -42.83 11.33
N ALA A 349 -8.27 -41.91 10.43
CA ALA A 349 -9.63 -41.86 9.90
C ALA A 349 -9.92 -43.00 8.94
N ALA A 350 -11.19 -43.42 8.85
CA ALA A 350 -11.61 -44.57 8.04
C ALA A 350 -11.34 -44.40 6.52
N HIS A 351 -11.30 -43.17 5.99
CA HIS A 351 -11.09 -42.87 4.57
C HIS A 351 -9.73 -42.21 4.25
N THR A 352 -8.81 -42.07 5.22
CA THR A 352 -7.45 -41.51 5.07
C THR A 352 -7.26 -40.51 3.91
N PRO A 353 -7.90 -39.32 3.96
CA PRO A 353 -7.71 -38.31 2.93
C PRO A 353 -6.31 -37.74 2.96
N SER A 354 -5.88 -37.13 1.84
CA SER A 354 -4.62 -36.39 1.81
C SER A 354 -4.75 -35.11 2.62
N ILE A 355 -3.84 -34.91 3.57
CA ILE A 355 -3.80 -33.73 4.45
C ILE A 355 -2.66 -32.80 4.05
N TRP A 356 -3.01 -31.54 3.83
CA TRP A 356 -2.06 -30.46 3.55
C TRP A 356 -2.16 -29.40 4.63
N VAL A 357 -1.04 -28.78 4.98
CA VAL A 357 -1.00 -27.75 6.03
C VAL A 357 -0.48 -26.44 5.48
N ALA A 358 -1.03 -25.33 5.97
CA ALA A 358 -0.68 -23.99 5.51
C ALA A 358 0.24 -23.27 6.52
N PRO A 359 1.50 -22.94 6.17
CA PRO A 359 2.29 -21.99 6.96
C PRO A 359 1.64 -20.59 6.98
N PRO A 360 1.94 -19.69 7.94
CA PRO A 360 1.42 -18.32 7.94
C PRO A 360 1.60 -17.58 6.61
N ARG A 361 0.73 -16.62 6.27
CA ARG A 361 0.84 -15.89 4.99
C ARG A 361 2.05 -14.97 4.91
N ILE A 362 2.56 -14.53 6.05
CA ILE A 362 3.74 -13.67 6.15
C ILE A 362 4.65 -14.29 7.21
N THR A 363 5.91 -14.45 6.85
CA THR A 363 7.00 -14.81 7.77
C THR A 363 8.13 -13.80 7.65
N LYS A 364 8.69 -13.39 8.79
CA LYS A 364 9.88 -12.54 8.84
C LYS A 364 11.15 -13.40 8.96
N PRO A 365 12.35 -12.89 8.61
CA PRO A 365 13.60 -13.66 8.68
C PRO A 365 13.85 -14.37 10.03
N ASN A 366 13.43 -13.76 11.15
CA ASN A 366 13.62 -14.33 12.50
C ASN A 366 12.52 -15.32 12.91
N GLU A 367 11.54 -15.60 12.03
CA GLU A 367 10.36 -16.43 12.31
C GLU A 367 10.41 -17.79 11.61
N ASN A 368 11.55 -18.15 11.00
CA ASN A 368 11.74 -19.44 10.32
C ASN A 368 11.48 -20.66 11.22
N TYR A 369 11.51 -20.51 12.54
CA TYR A 369 11.12 -21.57 13.47
C TYR A 369 9.65 -21.99 13.28
N ILE A 370 8.76 -21.07 12.89
CA ILE A 370 7.36 -21.36 12.60
C ILE A 370 7.26 -22.31 11.40
N LEU A 371 8.01 -22.02 10.33
CA LEU A 371 8.04 -22.86 9.13
C LEU A 371 8.60 -24.25 9.44
N LYS A 372 9.66 -24.34 10.26
CA LYS A 372 10.20 -25.63 10.73
C LYS A 372 9.16 -26.43 11.52
N GLN A 373 8.38 -25.77 12.36
CA GLN A 373 7.32 -26.42 13.13
C GLN A 373 6.21 -26.95 12.23
N VAL A 374 5.77 -26.17 11.23
CA VAL A 374 4.82 -26.59 10.20
C VAL A 374 5.36 -27.80 9.44
N CYS A 375 6.61 -27.75 8.98
CA CYS A 375 7.27 -28.85 8.28
C CYS A 375 7.34 -30.12 9.16
N SER A 376 7.62 -29.98 10.46
CA SER A 376 7.70 -31.11 11.40
C SER A 376 6.39 -31.88 11.63
N SER A 377 5.26 -31.38 11.13
CA SER A 377 3.98 -32.10 11.13
C SER A 377 3.99 -33.33 10.23
N LYS A 378 4.89 -33.38 9.23
CA LYS A 378 4.96 -34.44 8.21
C LYS A 378 3.60 -34.66 7.52
N ALA A 379 2.93 -33.57 7.15
CA ALA A 379 1.75 -33.59 6.29
C ALA A 379 2.09 -34.16 4.90
N ASP A 380 1.08 -34.50 4.09
CA ASP A 380 1.32 -35.05 2.75
C ASP A 380 1.79 -33.98 1.75
N GLY A 381 1.64 -32.70 2.11
CA GLY A 381 2.17 -31.55 1.41
C GLY A 381 1.81 -30.22 2.09
N TYR A 382 2.24 -29.11 1.48
CA TYR A 382 2.16 -27.78 2.07
C TYR A 382 1.49 -26.77 1.11
N LEU A 383 0.49 -26.04 1.63
CA LEU A 383 -0.17 -24.95 0.92
C LEU A 383 0.60 -23.66 1.15
N ILE A 384 1.58 -23.36 0.28
CA ILE A 384 2.49 -22.23 0.44
C ILE A 384 1.82 -20.91 0.07
N ARG A 385 2.17 -19.82 0.78
CA ARG A 385 1.44 -18.54 0.74
C ARG A 385 2.31 -17.29 0.61
N ASN A 386 3.61 -17.47 0.50
CA ASN A 386 4.58 -16.41 0.30
C ASN A 386 5.74 -16.92 -0.56
N TYR A 387 6.46 -16.01 -1.22
CA TYR A 387 7.51 -16.35 -2.17
C TYR A 387 8.72 -17.01 -1.49
N ASP A 388 9.07 -16.59 -0.27
CA ASP A 388 10.12 -17.21 0.56
C ASP A 388 9.84 -18.69 0.88
N HIS A 389 8.57 -19.10 0.92
CA HIS A 389 8.20 -20.49 1.12
C HIS A 389 8.61 -21.39 -0.05
N LEU A 390 8.80 -20.85 -1.27
CA LEU A 390 9.26 -21.64 -2.42
C LEU A 390 10.64 -22.25 -2.16
N GLU A 391 11.53 -21.47 -1.54
CA GLU A 391 12.87 -21.93 -1.17
C GLU A 391 12.80 -22.85 0.06
N PHE A 392 12.03 -22.46 1.09
CA PHE A 392 11.95 -23.23 2.33
C PHE A 392 11.36 -24.65 2.12
N PHE A 393 10.34 -24.78 1.28
CA PHE A 393 9.64 -26.05 1.01
C PHE A 393 10.02 -26.66 -0.36
N ALA A 394 11.20 -26.34 -0.90
CA ALA A 394 11.61 -26.76 -2.25
C ALA A 394 11.64 -28.29 -2.46
N GLU A 395 11.96 -29.04 -1.41
CA GLU A 395 12.04 -30.52 -1.41
C GLU A 395 10.70 -31.19 -1.02
N GLU A 396 9.69 -30.39 -0.69
CA GLU A 396 8.38 -30.87 -0.25
C GLU A 396 7.34 -30.76 -1.37
N ARG A 397 6.23 -31.47 -1.23
CA ARG A 397 5.09 -31.32 -2.14
C ARG A 397 4.37 -30.01 -1.84
N ILE A 398 4.29 -29.11 -2.83
CA ILE A 398 3.76 -27.76 -2.63
C ILE A 398 2.62 -27.40 -3.58
N ILE A 399 1.68 -26.61 -3.05
CA ILE A 399 0.60 -25.94 -3.78
C ILE A 399 0.67 -24.46 -3.48
N ALA A 400 0.61 -23.61 -4.50
CA ALA A 400 0.63 -22.16 -4.31
C ALA A 400 -0.78 -21.62 -4.08
N ASP A 401 -1.00 -21.00 -2.93
CA ASP A 401 -2.30 -20.46 -2.53
C ASP A 401 -2.64 -19.13 -3.22
N PHE A 402 -3.85 -18.61 -3.01
CA PHE A 402 -4.39 -17.41 -3.67
C PHE A 402 -3.50 -16.16 -3.50
N SER A 403 -2.72 -16.12 -2.42
CA SER A 403 -1.76 -15.06 -2.06
C SER A 403 -0.59 -14.90 -3.04
N PHE A 404 -0.35 -15.89 -3.90
CA PHE A 404 0.59 -15.79 -5.02
C PHE A 404 0.08 -14.90 -6.16
N ASN A 405 -1.16 -14.43 -6.07
CA ASN A 405 -1.78 -13.48 -7.01
C ASN A 405 -1.70 -13.98 -8.46
N ILE A 406 -2.03 -15.26 -8.67
CA ILE A 406 -2.08 -15.85 -10.01
C ILE A 406 -3.27 -15.25 -10.77
N ALA A 407 -3.00 -14.16 -11.48
CA ALA A 407 -4.00 -13.34 -12.15
C ALA A 407 -3.94 -13.40 -13.68
N ASN A 408 -2.89 -13.99 -14.25
CA ASN A 408 -2.70 -14.07 -15.70
C ASN A 408 -1.86 -15.29 -16.11
N PRO A 409 -1.90 -15.69 -17.40
CA PRO A 409 -1.17 -16.86 -17.89
C PRO A 409 0.36 -16.78 -17.78
N LEU A 410 0.95 -15.59 -17.84
CA LEU A 410 2.41 -15.41 -17.73
C LEU A 410 2.87 -15.77 -16.32
N THR A 411 2.17 -15.26 -15.30
CA THR A 411 2.43 -15.59 -13.90
C THR A 411 2.22 -17.08 -13.64
N ALA A 412 1.13 -17.67 -14.15
CA ALA A 412 0.88 -19.11 -14.00
C ALA A 412 1.99 -19.96 -14.63
N ASN A 413 2.42 -19.63 -15.86
CA ASN A 413 3.49 -20.31 -16.57
C ASN A 413 4.83 -20.16 -15.86
N TYR A 414 5.15 -18.97 -15.36
CA TYR A 414 6.36 -18.72 -14.59
C TYR A 414 6.46 -19.66 -13.38
N PHE A 415 5.41 -19.74 -12.56
CA PHE A 415 5.42 -20.60 -11.38
C PHE A 415 5.50 -22.08 -11.74
N LYS A 416 4.71 -22.54 -12.72
CA LYS A 416 4.70 -23.95 -13.14
C LYS A 416 5.98 -24.41 -13.84
N LYS A 417 6.72 -23.51 -14.47
CA LYS A 417 8.02 -23.83 -15.11
C LYS A 417 9.21 -23.68 -14.16
N SER A 418 9.14 -22.74 -13.22
CA SER A 418 10.29 -22.41 -12.37
C SER A 418 10.33 -23.22 -11.07
N PHE A 419 9.20 -23.78 -10.64
CA PHE A 419 9.08 -24.48 -9.36
C PHE A 419 8.26 -25.78 -9.51
N GLN A 420 8.51 -26.75 -8.64
CA GLN A 420 7.80 -28.03 -8.59
C GLN A 420 6.43 -27.91 -7.89
N ILE A 421 5.62 -26.95 -8.34
CA ILE A 421 4.30 -26.69 -7.76
C ILE A 421 3.27 -27.63 -8.40
N GLU A 422 2.50 -28.36 -7.59
CA GLU A 422 1.45 -29.26 -8.09
C GLU A 422 0.29 -28.47 -8.70
N ARG A 423 -0.28 -27.54 -7.93
CA ARG A 423 -1.43 -26.72 -8.29
C ARG A 423 -1.26 -25.26 -7.89
N LEU A 424 -1.99 -24.39 -8.58
CA LEU A 424 -2.08 -22.96 -8.36
C LEU A 424 -3.52 -22.60 -7.97
N THR A 425 -3.71 -21.93 -6.85
CA THR A 425 -4.99 -21.28 -6.58
C THR A 425 -5.09 -19.98 -7.36
N ALA A 426 -6.20 -19.79 -8.08
CA ALA A 426 -6.44 -18.53 -8.79
C ALA A 426 -6.60 -17.35 -7.80
N SER A 427 -6.14 -16.16 -8.19
CA SER A 427 -6.29 -14.95 -7.36
C SER A 427 -7.75 -14.59 -7.12
N TYR A 428 -8.05 -14.15 -5.90
CA TYR A 428 -9.38 -13.65 -5.51
C TYR A 428 -9.73 -12.29 -6.10
N ASP A 429 -8.75 -11.60 -6.69
CA ASP A 429 -8.98 -10.30 -7.34
C ASP A 429 -9.57 -10.45 -8.75
N LEU A 430 -9.59 -11.66 -9.31
CA LEU A 430 -10.10 -11.91 -10.65
C LEU A 430 -11.62 -11.82 -10.71
N SER A 431 -12.12 -11.03 -11.66
CA SER A 431 -13.50 -11.16 -12.14
C SER A 431 -13.74 -12.52 -12.76
N ILE A 432 -15.00 -12.95 -12.79
CA ILE A 432 -15.37 -14.21 -13.43
C ILE A 432 -14.87 -14.29 -14.88
N HIS A 433 -14.98 -13.20 -15.64
CA HIS A 433 -14.48 -13.12 -17.01
C HIS A 433 -12.96 -13.20 -17.10
N GLN A 434 -12.25 -12.60 -16.15
CA GLN A 434 -10.79 -12.69 -16.11
C GLN A 434 -10.34 -14.11 -15.74
N LEU A 435 -11.03 -14.76 -14.80
CA LEU A 435 -10.77 -16.14 -14.42
C LEU A 435 -11.03 -17.11 -15.60
N GLU A 436 -12.15 -16.95 -16.32
CA GLU A 436 -12.40 -17.73 -17.53
C GLU A 436 -11.33 -17.50 -18.61
N SER A 437 -10.84 -16.26 -18.77
CA SER A 437 -9.77 -15.93 -19.71
C SER A 437 -8.45 -16.59 -19.33
N LEU A 438 -8.12 -16.62 -18.03
CA LEU A 438 -6.97 -17.35 -17.49
C LEU A 438 -7.08 -18.85 -17.79
N LEU A 439 -8.22 -19.46 -17.44
CA LEU A 439 -8.46 -20.90 -17.60
C LEU A 439 -8.46 -21.34 -19.07
N LYS A 440 -8.87 -20.49 -20.01
CA LYS A 440 -8.82 -20.79 -21.45
C LYS A 440 -7.41 -20.72 -22.05
N LYS A 441 -6.50 -19.98 -21.42
CA LYS A 441 -5.12 -19.74 -21.91
C LYS A 441 -4.07 -20.57 -21.19
N CYS A 442 -4.46 -21.39 -20.23
CA CYS A 442 -3.58 -22.26 -19.45
C CYS A 442 -4.17 -23.67 -19.36
N PRO A 443 -3.36 -24.70 -19.08
CA PRO A 443 -3.87 -26.01 -18.69
C PRO A 443 -4.79 -25.90 -17.45
N PRO A 444 -6.10 -26.19 -17.56
CA PRO A 444 -7.06 -25.98 -16.47
C PRO A 444 -6.75 -26.81 -15.21
N GLN A 445 -6.11 -27.98 -15.38
CA GLN A 445 -5.66 -28.87 -14.30
C GLN A 445 -4.56 -28.26 -13.42
N TRP A 446 -3.91 -27.18 -13.87
CA TRP A 446 -3.01 -26.42 -13.01
C TRP A 446 -3.75 -25.72 -11.87
N PHE A 447 -5.06 -25.49 -12.01
CA PHE A 447 -5.78 -24.61 -11.11
C PHE A 447 -6.70 -25.34 -10.15
N GLU A 448 -6.73 -24.82 -8.93
CA GLU A 448 -7.83 -24.97 -7.99
C GLU A 448 -8.58 -23.65 -7.83
N ILE A 449 -9.92 -23.72 -7.80
CA ILE A 449 -10.79 -22.55 -7.75
C ILE A 449 -11.56 -22.57 -6.43
N THR A 450 -11.35 -21.56 -5.58
CA THR A 450 -12.19 -21.35 -4.40
C THR A 450 -13.59 -20.97 -4.85
N ILE A 451 -14.61 -21.70 -4.38
CA ILE A 451 -16.03 -21.46 -4.71
C ILE A 451 -16.90 -21.15 -3.49
N HIS A 452 -16.35 -21.27 -2.29
CA HIS A 452 -16.96 -20.86 -1.04
C HIS A 452 -15.90 -20.33 -0.09
N GLN A 453 -16.09 -19.13 0.44
CA GLN A 453 -15.15 -18.55 1.41
C GLN A 453 -15.74 -17.35 2.13
N HIS A 454 -15.25 -17.06 3.32
CA HIS A 454 -15.29 -15.70 3.84
C HIS A 454 -14.08 -14.93 3.29
N MET A 455 -14.32 -13.84 2.55
CA MET A 455 -13.22 -13.07 1.94
C MET A 455 -12.32 -12.45 3.02
N PRO A 456 -11.00 -12.70 3.02
CA PRO A 456 -10.07 -12.02 3.91
C PRO A 456 -9.99 -10.53 3.52
N MET A 457 -10.50 -9.66 4.38
CA MET A 457 -10.60 -8.20 4.15
C MET A 457 -9.28 -7.49 4.45
N PHE A 458 -8.69 -7.80 5.61
CA PHE A 458 -7.45 -7.19 6.06
C PHE A 458 -6.53 -8.28 6.61
N HIS A 459 -5.25 -8.18 6.27
CA HIS A 459 -4.18 -8.89 6.96
C HIS A 459 -3.23 -7.84 7.54
N MET A 460 -3.03 -7.87 8.84
CA MET A 460 -2.37 -6.78 9.56
C MET A 460 -1.37 -7.31 10.58
N GLU A 461 -0.21 -6.67 10.66
CA GLU A 461 0.79 -6.92 11.70
C GLU A 461 0.32 -6.39 13.07
N HIS A 462 -0.66 -5.48 13.08
CA HIS A 462 -1.28 -5.01 14.31
C HIS A 462 -2.21 -6.08 14.91
N CYS A 463 -1.83 -6.60 16.07
CA CYS A 463 -2.61 -7.59 16.81
C CYS A 463 -3.61 -6.89 17.74
N VAL A 464 -4.89 -6.87 17.36
CA VAL A 464 -6.00 -6.36 18.18
C VAL A 464 -6.13 -7.15 19.48
N PHE A 465 -5.90 -8.47 19.45
CA PHE A 465 -5.91 -9.30 20.65
C PHE A 465 -4.83 -8.85 21.64
N CYS A 466 -3.60 -8.66 21.16
CA CYS A 466 -2.49 -8.16 21.97
C CYS A 466 -2.79 -6.77 22.51
N ALA A 467 -3.21 -5.85 21.64
CA ALA A 467 -3.40 -4.44 21.95
C ALA A 467 -4.52 -4.17 22.96
N PHE A 468 -5.59 -4.96 22.95
CA PHE A 468 -6.78 -4.66 23.75
C PHE A 468 -7.12 -5.71 24.83
N LEU A 469 -6.52 -6.91 24.76
CA LEU A 469 -6.78 -8.01 25.70
C LEU A 469 -5.51 -8.46 26.44
N SER A 470 -4.40 -7.73 26.34
CA SER A 470 -3.17 -7.98 27.09
C SER A 470 -2.42 -6.68 27.39
N GLU A 471 -1.45 -6.76 28.30
CA GLU A 471 -0.46 -5.69 28.55
C GLU A 471 0.83 -5.89 27.75
N GLY A 472 0.93 -6.98 26.96
CA GLY A 472 2.09 -7.28 26.14
C GLY A 472 2.17 -6.42 24.87
N THR A 473 3.35 -6.39 24.27
CA THR A 473 3.66 -5.59 23.08
C THR A 473 3.59 -6.42 21.79
N ASP A 474 3.89 -7.72 21.86
CA ASP A 474 3.97 -8.62 20.70
C ASP A 474 3.70 -10.10 21.05
N TYR A 475 3.94 -10.99 20.09
CA TYR A 475 3.70 -12.44 20.21
C TYR A 475 4.52 -13.12 21.32
N THR A 476 5.64 -12.53 21.74
CA THR A 476 6.56 -13.12 22.73
C THR A 476 6.07 -12.96 24.15
N ASN A 477 5.26 -11.92 24.43
CA ASN A 477 4.87 -11.52 25.78
C ASN A 477 3.37 -11.21 25.97
N CYS A 478 2.54 -11.31 24.93
CA CYS A 478 1.10 -11.03 25.05
C CYS A 478 0.29 -12.07 25.86
N GLY A 479 0.86 -13.24 26.16
CA GLY A 479 0.14 -14.31 26.86
C GLY A 479 -0.95 -15.00 26.03
N ARG A 480 -0.92 -14.80 24.71
CA ARG A 480 -1.79 -15.41 23.69
C ARG A 480 -3.30 -15.33 23.97
N PRO A 481 -3.87 -14.13 24.16
CA PRO A 481 -5.31 -13.96 24.33
C PRO A 481 -6.14 -14.49 23.16
N CYS A 482 -5.59 -14.52 21.94
CA CYS A 482 -6.25 -15.08 20.76
C CYS A 482 -6.64 -16.56 20.91
N GLU A 483 -5.93 -17.35 21.73
CA GLU A 483 -6.28 -18.76 21.97
C GLU A 483 -7.46 -18.94 22.95
N LYS A 484 -7.87 -17.87 23.63
CA LYS A 484 -8.87 -17.91 24.72
C LYS A 484 -10.14 -17.13 24.39
N TYR A 485 -10.06 -16.18 23.47
CA TYR A 485 -11.14 -15.25 23.15
C TYR A 485 -11.46 -15.29 21.66
N GLU A 486 -12.74 -15.32 21.32
CA GLU A 486 -13.22 -15.01 19.98
C GLU A 486 -13.45 -13.51 19.87
N VAL A 487 -12.85 -12.86 18.87
CA VAL A 487 -13.03 -11.43 18.61
C VAL A 487 -13.72 -11.22 17.28
N LYS A 488 -14.76 -10.38 17.30
CA LYS A 488 -15.43 -9.89 16.09
C LYS A 488 -15.37 -8.37 16.04
N LEU A 489 -15.11 -7.83 14.85
CA LEU A 489 -15.20 -6.39 14.61
C LEU A 489 -16.54 -6.08 13.96
N ARG A 490 -17.29 -5.14 14.56
CA ARG A 490 -18.56 -4.68 14.02
C ARG A 490 -18.36 -3.43 13.16
N ASP A 491 -18.87 -3.45 11.94
CA ASP A 491 -18.81 -2.29 11.04
C ASP A 491 -19.94 -1.27 11.32
N ARG A 492 -19.94 -0.16 10.56
CA ARG A 492 -20.96 0.90 10.68
C ARG A 492 -22.37 0.46 10.26
N THR A 493 -22.49 -0.65 9.53
CA THR A 493 -23.78 -1.22 9.10
C THR A 493 -24.33 -2.23 10.12
N GLY A 494 -23.51 -2.59 11.12
CA GLY A 494 -23.83 -3.58 12.14
C GLY A 494 -23.36 -4.99 11.79
N ALA A 495 -22.70 -5.20 10.65
CA ALA A 495 -22.16 -6.50 10.25
C ALA A 495 -20.97 -6.86 11.15
N GLU A 496 -20.91 -8.13 11.58
CA GLU A 496 -19.84 -8.65 12.43
C GLU A 496 -18.85 -9.46 11.60
N HIS A 497 -17.58 -9.09 11.69
CA HIS A 497 -16.47 -9.67 10.94
C HIS A 497 -15.56 -10.45 11.88
N VAL A 498 -15.18 -11.66 11.49
CA VAL A 498 -14.38 -12.56 12.34
C VAL A 498 -12.91 -12.17 12.26
N LEU A 499 -12.26 -12.03 13.42
CA LEU A 499 -10.83 -11.75 13.49
C LEU A 499 -10.11 -13.01 13.99
N LEU A 500 -9.11 -13.46 13.25
CA LEU A 500 -8.22 -14.58 13.61
C LEU A 500 -6.77 -14.08 13.73
N ALA A 501 -5.95 -14.74 14.55
CA ALA A 501 -4.54 -14.41 14.72
C ALA A 501 -3.64 -15.59 14.34
N ASP A 502 -2.57 -15.34 13.59
CA ASP A 502 -1.55 -16.38 13.35
C ASP A 502 -0.49 -16.45 14.46
N ALA A 503 0.39 -17.44 14.35
CA ALA A 503 1.49 -17.66 15.29
C ALA A 503 2.47 -16.47 15.46
N GLY A 504 2.50 -15.54 14.51
CA GLY A 504 3.28 -14.30 14.57
C GLY A 504 2.49 -13.12 15.15
N CYS A 505 1.30 -13.37 15.73
CA CYS A 505 0.32 -12.36 16.13
C CYS A 505 -0.18 -11.47 14.99
N ARG A 506 -0.14 -11.91 13.73
CA ARG A 506 -0.74 -11.14 12.64
C ARG A 506 -2.22 -11.46 12.58
N ASN A 507 -3.06 -10.44 12.46
CA ASN A 507 -4.49 -10.64 12.40
C ASN A 507 -5.01 -10.70 10.96
N THR A 508 -5.95 -11.60 10.71
CA THR A 508 -6.76 -11.60 9.51
C THR A 508 -8.21 -11.31 9.87
N LEU A 509 -8.77 -10.24 9.32
CA LEU A 509 -10.20 -9.95 9.41
C LEU A 509 -10.92 -10.57 8.22
N PHE A 510 -11.84 -11.48 8.48
CA PHE A 510 -12.67 -12.13 7.48
C PHE A 510 -14.04 -11.44 7.39
N ASN A 511 -14.55 -11.30 6.17
CA ASN A 511 -15.91 -10.80 5.96
C ASN A 511 -16.90 -11.66 6.76
N GLY A 512 -17.92 -11.05 7.38
CA GLY A 512 -18.88 -11.75 8.23
C GLY A 512 -19.82 -12.67 7.46
N THR A 513 -19.97 -12.42 6.16
CA THR A 513 -20.81 -13.23 5.27
C THR A 513 -19.93 -13.98 4.27
N ALA A 514 -20.13 -15.30 4.18
CA ALA A 514 -19.49 -16.10 3.16
C ALA A 514 -19.99 -15.75 1.76
N GLN A 515 -19.05 -15.83 0.83
CA GLN A 515 -19.16 -15.62 -0.60
C GLN A 515 -19.22 -16.96 -1.33
N THR A 516 -19.94 -17.01 -2.45
CA THR A 516 -20.05 -18.22 -3.28
C THR A 516 -19.93 -17.92 -4.76
N GLY A 517 -19.27 -18.84 -5.48
CA GLY A 517 -19.25 -18.91 -6.95
C GLY A 517 -20.03 -20.11 -7.51
N ALA A 518 -21.01 -20.61 -6.75
CA ALA A 518 -21.78 -21.80 -7.08
C ALA A 518 -22.39 -21.77 -8.49
N GLU A 519 -22.85 -20.61 -8.97
CA GLU A 519 -23.44 -20.46 -10.30
C GLU A 519 -22.44 -20.75 -11.44
N PHE A 520 -21.15 -20.60 -11.17
CA PHE A 520 -20.08 -20.77 -12.17
C PHE A 520 -19.40 -22.14 -12.13
N VAL A 521 -19.78 -23.02 -11.20
CA VAL A 521 -19.20 -24.37 -11.07
C VAL A 521 -19.37 -25.17 -12.36
N GLN A 522 -20.56 -25.19 -12.96
CA GLN A 522 -20.79 -25.94 -14.20
C GLN A 522 -20.04 -25.32 -15.41
N PRO A 523 -20.06 -23.99 -15.62
CA PRO A 523 -19.16 -23.34 -16.58
C PRO A 523 -17.68 -23.70 -16.40
N PHE A 524 -17.14 -23.65 -15.17
CA PHE A 524 -15.73 -24.00 -14.91
C PHE A 524 -15.42 -25.47 -15.20
N LYS A 525 -16.33 -26.39 -14.87
CA LYS A 525 -16.21 -27.80 -15.24
C LYS A 525 -16.08 -27.99 -16.75
N LYS A 526 -16.88 -27.24 -17.54
CA LYS A 526 -16.84 -27.27 -19.02
C LYS A 526 -15.51 -26.77 -19.57
N VAL A 527 -14.89 -25.77 -18.94
CA VAL A 527 -13.57 -25.26 -19.33
C VAL A 527 -12.42 -26.17 -18.86
N GLY A 528 -12.68 -27.09 -17.94
CA GLY A 528 -11.72 -28.13 -17.53
C GLY A 528 -11.25 -28.09 -16.09
N VAL A 529 -11.79 -27.18 -15.29
CA VAL A 529 -11.50 -27.16 -13.85
C VAL A 529 -12.00 -28.45 -13.21
N ARG A 530 -11.16 -29.04 -12.36
CA ARG A 530 -11.48 -30.24 -11.59
C ARG A 530 -11.35 -30.06 -10.09
N TYR A 531 -10.65 -29.03 -9.62
CA TYR A 531 -10.44 -28.79 -8.19
C TYR A 531 -11.23 -27.57 -7.74
N PHE A 532 -12.19 -27.80 -6.85
CA PHE A 532 -13.05 -26.77 -6.27
C PHE A 532 -12.85 -26.70 -4.76
N ARG A 533 -12.45 -25.53 -4.25
CA ARG A 533 -12.11 -25.35 -2.83
C ARG A 533 -13.26 -24.68 -2.06
N LEU A 534 -13.60 -25.24 -0.91
CA LEU A 534 -14.47 -24.62 0.10
C LEU A 534 -13.64 -24.27 1.32
N GLU A 535 -13.71 -23.02 1.77
CA GLU A 535 -12.99 -22.56 2.95
C GLU A 535 -13.93 -22.15 4.07
N PHE A 536 -13.68 -22.71 5.26
CA PHE A 536 -14.42 -22.41 6.47
C PHE A 536 -13.56 -21.58 7.43
N VAL A 537 -14.18 -20.61 8.11
CA VAL A 537 -13.58 -19.78 9.15
C VAL A 537 -14.03 -20.26 10.53
N ASN A 538 -15.21 -19.84 10.98
CA ASN A 538 -15.74 -20.13 12.32
C ASN A 538 -17.07 -20.90 12.29
N GLU A 539 -17.44 -21.46 11.13
CA GLU A 539 -18.62 -22.30 10.98
C GLU A 539 -18.51 -23.52 11.89
N SER A 540 -19.66 -23.88 12.49
CA SER A 540 -19.77 -25.05 13.35
C SER A 540 -19.63 -26.36 12.56
N PRO A 541 -19.30 -27.49 13.22
CA PRO A 541 -19.26 -28.80 12.57
C PRO A 541 -20.51 -29.14 11.74
N SER A 542 -21.71 -28.79 12.23
CA SER A 542 -22.95 -29.04 11.50
C SER A 542 -23.09 -28.17 10.24
N GLN A 543 -22.72 -26.90 10.32
CA GLN A 543 -22.72 -25.98 9.18
C GLN A 543 -21.72 -26.42 8.10
N VAL A 544 -20.54 -26.89 8.51
CA VAL A 544 -19.52 -27.45 7.60
C VAL A 544 -20.09 -28.65 6.85
N LEU A 545 -20.67 -29.63 7.56
CA LEU A 545 -21.24 -30.84 6.95
C LEU A 545 -22.40 -30.52 6.00
N GLU A 546 -23.30 -29.62 6.40
CA GLU A 546 -24.40 -29.16 5.55
C GLU A 546 -23.87 -28.52 4.26
N THR A 547 -22.90 -27.61 4.39
CA THR A 547 -22.32 -26.90 3.25
C THR A 547 -21.64 -27.88 2.29
N ILE A 548 -20.84 -28.82 2.80
CA ILE A 548 -20.18 -29.87 1.99
C ILE A 548 -21.22 -30.66 1.20
N ASN A 549 -22.29 -31.14 1.85
CA ASN A 549 -23.34 -31.90 1.18
C ASN A 549 -24.00 -31.11 0.04
N ARG A 550 -24.28 -29.82 0.24
CA ARG A 550 -24.87 -28.96 -0.80
C ARG A 550 -23.92 -28.77 -1.99
N TYR A 551 -22.64 -28.51 -1.76
CA TYR A 551 -21.68 -28.37 -2.86
C TYR A 551 -21.43 -29.70 -3.59
N GLN A 552 -21.50 -30.85 -2.90
CA GLN A 552 -21.46 -32.17 -3.55
C GLN A 552 -22.69 -32.35 -4.47
N GLN A 553 -23.89 -32.02 -4.00
CA GLN A 553 -25.10 -32.04 -4.83
C GLN A 553 -24.99 -31.09 -6.04
N LEU A 554 -24.36 -29.93 -5.88
CA LEU A 554 -24.11 -28.99 -6.98
C LEU A 554 -23.14 -29.56 -8.01
N LEU A 555 -22.04 -30.18 -7.58
CA LEU A 555 -21.07 -30.81 -8.48
C LEU A 555 -21.69 -31.96 -9.27
N ASP A 556 -22.53 -32.77 -8.60
CA ASP A 556 -23.31 -33.85 -9.20
C ASP A 556 -24.41 -33.34 -10.15
N GLY A 557 -24.71 -32.03 -10.15
CA GLY A 557 -25.78 -31.44 -10.94
C GLY A 557 -27.19 -31.67 -10.40
N LYS A 558 -27.32 -32.12 -9.14
CA LYS A 558 -28.61 -32.35 -8.46
C LYS A 558 -29.31 -31.05 -8.04
N ILE A 559 -28.55 -29.98 -7.81
CA ILE A 559 -29.06 -28.64 -7.52
C ILE A 559 -28.39 -27.59 -8.42
N SER A 560 -29.06 -26.45 -8.63
CA SER A 560 -28.46 -25.29 -9.28
C SER A 560 -27.65 -24.45 -8.30
N GLY A 561 -26.70 -23.66 -8.81
CA GLY A 561 -25.96 -22.70 -7.98
C GLY A 561 -26.85 -21.63 -7.35
N SER A 562 -27.90 -21.22 -8.07
CA SER A 562 -28.89 -20.25 -7.58
C SER A 562 -29.72 -20.80 -6.41
N ASN A 563 -30.01 -22.10 -6.39
CA ASN A 563 -30.69 -22.74 -5.25
C ASN A 563 -29.75 -22.83 -4.04
N LEU A 564 -28.49 -23.24 -4.25
CA LEU A 564 -27.49 -23.30 -3.17
C LEU A 564 -27.29 -21.93 -2.51
N TRP A 565 -27.14 -20.89 -3.32
CA TRP A 565 -26.97 -19.51 -2.85
C TRP A 565 -28.12 -19.06 -1.95
N LYS A 566 -29.37 -19.30 -2.37
CA LYS A 566 -30.58 -18.91 -1.62
C LYS A 566 -30.72 -19.70 -0.32
N GLU A 567 -30.46 -21.00 -0.35
CA GLU A 567 -30.61 -21.88 0.81
C GLU A 567 -29.58 -21.57 1.91
N LEU A 568 -28.31 -21.33 1.53
CA LEU A 568 -27.24 -21.04 2.48
C LEU A 568 -27.14 -19.55 2.87
N LYS A 569 -28.04 -18.69 2.35
CA LYS A 569 -28.06 -17.23 2.60
C LYS A 569 -26.69 -16.55 2.41
N LEU A 570 -25.97 -16.96 1.36
CA LEU A 570 -24.61 -16.47 1.07
C LEU A 570 -24.66 -15.15 0.26
N GLN A 571 -23.52 -14.48 0.13
CA GLN A 571 -23.35 -13.44 -0.90
C GLN A 571 -22.94 -14.08 -2.22
N ASN A 572 -23.71 -13.87 -3.29
CA ASN A 572 -23.36 -14.34 -4.64
C ASN A 572 -22.33 -13.39 -5.29
N GLN A 573 -21.10 -13.44 -4.78
CA GLN A 573 -19.93 -12.73 -5.26
C GLN A 573 -18.75 -13.68 -5.07
N LEU A 574 -17.94 -13.95 -6.10
CA LEU A 574 -16.75 -14.79 -5.97
C LEU A 574 -15.51 -13.97 -6.30
N GLY A 575 -14.96 -13.26 -5.32
CA GLY A 575 -13.91 -12.26 -5.55
C GLY A 575 -14.51 -10.85 -5.72
N VAL A 576 -13.76 -9.92 -6.29
CA VAL A 576 -14.19 -8.51 -6.50
C VAL A 576 -15.22 -8.37 -7.64
N THR A 577 -16.11 -9.34 -7.84
CA THR A 577 -16.67 -9.67 -9.17
C THR A 577 -18.03 -9.06 -9.48
N ARG A 578 -18.19 -7.78 -9.13
CA ARG A 578 -18.83 -6.81 -10.03
C ARG A 578 -17.87 -5.70 -10.48
N GLY A 579 -16.59 -5.81 -10.12
CA GLY A 579 -15.65 -4.69 -10.17
C GLY A 579 -16.06 -3.57 -9.22
N SER A 580 -15.10 -2.80 -8.73
CA SER A 580 -15.39 -1.47 -8.18
C SER A 580 -15.74 -0.44 -9.29
N LEU A 581 -15.89 -0.90 -10.53
CA LEU A 581 -16.14 -0.10 -11.74
C LEU A 581 -17.46 -0.41 -12.46
N GLU A 582 -18.25 -1.41 -12.04
CA GLU A 582 -19.68 -1.43 -12.40
C GLU A 582 -20.46 -0.70 -11.33
N SER A 583 -20.39 0.64 -11.39
CA SER A 583 -21.45 1.47 -10.84
C SER A 583 -22.75 1.15 -11.56
N ILE A 584 -23.81 0.95 -10.76
CA ILE A 584 -25.22 0.96 -11.14
C ILE A 584 -25.53 2.09 -12.13
#